data_AF-A0A1F3VDY3-F1
#
_entry.id   AF-A0A1F3VDY3-F1
#
_cell.length_a   1.000
_cell.length_b   1.000
_cell.length_c   1.000
_cell.angle_alpha   90.00
_cell.angle_beta   90.00
_cell.angle_gamma   90.00
#
_symmetry.space_group_name_H-M   'P 1'
#
loop_
_entity.id
_entity.type
_entity.pdbx_description
1 polymer ?
#
loop_
_entity_poly.entity_id
_entity_poly.type
_entity_poly.pdbx_seq_one_letter_code
_entity_poly.pdbx_strand_id
1 'polypeptide(L)' 'MANLKLKDIIHLENWNEKELRKLKMLVKNRLQSLESSSRPAKLKENHPLFQMDDYACKSLLENISKAQRKLKIQPD' A
#
# COMPACT_ATOMS: atom_id res chain seq x y z
N MET A 1 -1.15 -14.65 8.76
CA MET A 1 -0.83 -13.71 7.65
C MET A 1 -1.79 -12.54 7.71
N ALA A 2 -1.33 -11.28 7.66
CA ALA A 2 -2.23 -10.12 7.71
C ALA A 2 -3.16 -10.10 6.49
N ASN A 3 -4.47 -10.05 6.73
CA ASN A 3 -5.50 -10.09 5.70
C ASN A 3 -5.81 -8.66 5.25
N LEU A 4 -5.03 -8.17 4.28
CA LEU A 4 -5.11 -6.78 3.79
C LEU A 4 -6.40 -6.48 3.03
N LYS A 5 -7.21 -7.50 2.71
CA LYS A 5 -8.45 -7.37 1.92
C LYS A 5 -9.59 -6.67 2.67
N LEU A 6 -9.47 -6.50 3.98
CA LEU A 6 -10.54 -5.98 4.85
C LEU A 6 -10.12 -4.73 5.63
N LYS A 7 -8.86 -4.29 5.48
CA LYS A 7 -8.37 -3.12 6.21
C LYS A 7 -8.44 -1.89 5.33
N ASP A 8 -9.00 -0.83 5.90
CA ASP A 8 -9.01 0.48 5.30
C ASP A 8 -7.59 1.02 5.19
N ILE A 9 -7.17 1.34 3.96
CA ILE A 9 -5.86 1.91 3.64
C ILE A 9 -5.81 3.42 3.85
N ILE A 10 -6.92 4.06 4.24
CA ILE A 10 -6.99 5.49 4.57
C ILE A 10 -6.30 5.77 5.92
N HIS A 11 -6.48 4.89 6.89
CA HIS A 11 -5.97 5.06 8.27
C HIS A 11 -4.71 4.24 8.56
N LEU A 12 -3.63 4.52 7.82
CA LEU A 12 -2.35 3.79 7.94
C LEU A 12 -1.67 3.95 9.30
N GLU A 13 -2.01 4.98 10.06
CA GLU A 13 -1.53 5.22 11.42
C GLU A 13 -1.89 4.10 12.39
N ASN A 14 -2.98 3.37 12.14
CA ASN A 14 -3.45 2.27 12.98
C ASN A 14 -2.83 0.91 12.59
N TRP A 15 -1.96 0.91 11.58
CA TRP A 15 -1.36 -0.31 11.06
C TRP A 15 -0.03 -0.59 11.76
N ASN A 16 0.26 -1.87 11.99
CA ASN A 16 1.56 -2.27 12.53
C ASN A 16 2.64 -2.33 11.44
N GLU A 17 3.91 -2.44 11.86
CA GLU A 17 5.05 -2.44 10.95
C GLU A 17 4.96 -3.54 9.87
N LYS A 18 4.52 -4.76 10.23
CA LYS A 18 4.42 -5.90 9.31
C LYS A 18 3.37 -5.63 8.22
N GLU A 19 2.24 -5.03 8.60
CA GLU A 19 1.16 -4.67 7.69
C GLU A 19 1.60 -3.58 6.71
N LEU A 20 2.26 -2.53 7.21
CA LEU A 20 2.82 -1.46 6.38
C LEU A 20 3.90 -1.98 5.42
N ARG A 21 4.79 -2.88 5.87
CA ARG A 21 5.77 -3.53 4.97
C ARG A 21 5.07 -4.32 3.86
N LYS A 22 4.02 -5.06 4.19
CA LYS A 22 3.26 -5.84 3.19
C LYS A 22 2.53 -4.93 2.20
N LEU A 23 1.90 -3.86 2.67
CA LEU A 23 1.25 -2.88 1.79
C LEU A 23 2.26 -2.19 0.87
N LYS A 24 3.42 -1.79 1.42
CA LYS A 24 4.52 -1.20 0.64
C LYS A 24 4.95 -2.09 -0.53
N MET A 25 5.08 -3.40 -0.28
CA MET A 25 5.44 -4.37 -1.31
C MET A 25 4.35 -4.50 -2.37
N LEU A 26 3.07 -4.55 -1.98
CA LEU A 26 1.96 -4.59 -2.95
C LEU A 26 1.92 -3.34 -3.84
N VAL A 27 2.10 -2.16 -3.25
CA VAL A 27 2.11 -0.88 -3.99
C VAL A 27 3.28 -0.85 -4.98
N LYS A 28 4.47 -1.29 -4.57
CA LYS A 28 5.64 -1.40 -5.47
C LYS A 28 5.39 -2.37 -6.63
N ASN A 29 4.84 -3.54 -6.36
CA ASN A 29 4.51 -4.51 -7.41
C ASN A 29 3.46 -3.94 -8.37
N ARG A 30 2.50 -3.17 -7.86
CA ARG A 30 1.49 -2.50 -8.69
C ARG A 30 2.10 -1.44 -9.58
N LEU A 31 2.97 -0.57 -9.04
CA LEU A 31 3.71 0.43 -9.82
C LEU A 31 4.53 -0.23 -10.92
N GLN A 32 5.31 -1.25 -10.58
CA GLN A 32 6.08 -2.00 -11.56
C GLN A 32 5.19 -2.60 -12.66
N SER A 33 4.04 -3.17 -12.30
CA SER A 33 3.08 -3.70 -13.27
C SER A 33 2.48 -2.61 -14.16
N LEU A 34 2.26 -1.39 -13.65
CA LEU A 34 1.75 -0.25 -14.42
C LEU A 34 2.81 0.31 -15.38
N GLU A 35 4.08 0.32 -14.95
CA GLU A 35 5.20 0.81 -15.77
C GLU A 35 5.61 -0.19 -16.87
N SER A 36 5.61 -1.48 -16.57
CA SER A 36 6.13 -2.52 -17.48
C SER A 36 5.09 -3.06 -18.48
N SER A 37 3.82 -2.75 -18.29
CA SER A 37 2.74 -3.30 -19.11
C SER A 37 1.88 -2.21 -19.73
N SER A 38 1.68 -2.28 -21.05
CA SER A 38 0.70 -1.44 -21.75
C SER A 38 -0.76 -1.81 -21.40
N ARG A 39 -0.99 -2.99 -20.79
CA ARG A 39 -2.31 -3.45 -20.32
C ARG A 39 -2.16 -4.17 -18.96
N PRO A 40 -1.96 -3.43 -17.87
CA PRO A 40 -1.80 -4.01 -16.55
C PRO A 40 -3.05 -4.77 -16.11
N ALA A 41 -2.85 -5.91 -15.43
CA ALA A 41 -3.95 -6.75 -14.98
C ALA A 41 -4.94 -5.96 -14.10
N LYS A 42 -6.24 -6.14 -14.34
CA LYS A 42 -7.28 -5.57 -13.49
C LYS A 42 -7.27 -6.28 -12.15
N LEU A 43 -7.17 -5.50 -11.08
CA LEU A 43 -7.30 -6.00 -9.72
C LEU A 43 -8.78 -6.29 -9.42
N LYS A 44 -9.04 -7.21 -8.49
CA LYS A 44 -10.40 -7.50 -8.01
C LYS A 44 -10.88 -6.36 -7.10
N GLU A 45 -12.19 -6.18 -6.99
CA GLU A 45 -12.81 -5.13 -6.15
C GLU A 45 -12.38 -5.20 -4.68
N ASN A 46 -12.14 -6.41 -4.17
CA ASN A 46 -11.66 -6.63 -2.80
C ASN A 46 -10.14 -6.46 -2.63
N HIS A 47 -9.42 -6.03 -3.67
CA HIS A 47 -8.01 -5.73 -3.58
C HIS A 47 -7.82 -4.33 -3.00
N PRO A 48 -6.91 -4.12 -2.01
CA PRO A 48 -6.70 -2.80 -1.40
C PRO A 48 -6.24 -1.72 -2.38
N LEU A 49 -5.74 -2.11 -3.56
CA LEU A 49 -5.29 -1.22 -4.63
C LEU A 49 -6.25 -1.19 -5.84
N PHE A 50 -7.49 -1.65 -5.67
CA PHE A 50 -8.48 -1.64 -6.74
C PHE A 50 -8.68 -0.22 -7.27
N GLN A 51 -8.73 -0.07 -8.60
CA GLN A 51 -8.83 1.22 -9.31
C GLN A 51 -7.75 2.26 -9.01
N MET A 52 -6.65 1.90 -8.33
CA MET A 52 -5.53 2.82 -8.14
C MET A 52 -4.66 2.90 -9.41
N ASP A 53 -4.43 4.13 -9.87
CA ASP A 53 -3.50 4.46 -10.94
C ASP A 53 -2.08 4.71 -10.39
N ASP A 54 -1.16 5.08 -11.28
CA ASP A 54 0.24 5.34 -10.92
C ASP A 54 0.38 6.46 -9.88
N TYR A 55 -0.36 7.55 -10.05
CA TYR A 55 -0.35 8.70 -9.14
C TYR A 55 -0.85 8.31 -7.74
N ALA A 56 -2.00 7.63 -7.67
CA ALA A 56 -2.58 7.17 -6.41
C ALA A 56 -1.65 6.17 -5.70
N CYS A 57 -1.00 5.27 -6.46
CA CYS A 57 -0.04 4.33 -5.90
C CYS A 57 1.21 5.03 -5.32
N LYS A 58 1.74 6.05 -6.02
CA LYS A 58 2.87 6.86 -5.52
C LYS A 58 2.50 7.63 -4.25
N SER A 59 1.33 8.26 -4.23
CA SER A 59 0.82 8.96 -3.04
C SER A 59 0.66 8.01 -1.84
N LEU A 60 0.11 6.82 -2.07
CA LEU A 60 -0.01 5.80 -1.02
C LEU A 60 1.35 5.34 -0.49
N LEU A 61 2.36 5.19 -1.36
CA LEU A 61 3.72 4.81 -0.96
C LEU A 61 4.36 5.84 -0.02
N GLU A 62 4.12 7.13 -0.25
CA GLU A 62 4.56 8.20 0.65
C GLU A 62 3.86 8.12 2.00
N ASN A 63 2.54 7.92 2.01
CA ASN A 63 1.75 7.80 3.25
C ASN A 63 2.19 6.59 4.08
N ILE A 64 2.48 5.45 3.44
CA ILE A 64 3.07 4.28 4.12
C ILE A 64 4.41 4.63 4.73
N SER A 65 5.26 5.36 3.99
CA SER A 65 6.60 5.75 4.48
C SER A 65 6.50 6.71 5.67
N LYS A 66 5.54 7.64 5.66
CA LYS A 66 5.23 8.52 6.81
C LYS A 66 4.76 7.72 8.01
N ALA A 67 3.82 6.78 7.82
CA ALA A 67 3.34 5.90 8.90
C ALA A 67 4.46 5.03 9.49
N GLN A 68 5.32 4.46 8.65
CA GLN A 68 6.50 3.70 9.09
C GLN A 68 7.48 4.55 9.92
N ARG A 69 7.70 5.82 9.53
CA ARG A 69 8.54 6.74 10.31
C ARG A 69 7.92 7.03 11.67
N LYS A 70 6.62 7.32 11.73
CA LYS A 70 5.91 7.57 12.99
C LYS A 70 6.04 6.40 13.97
N LEU A 71 5.89 5.17 13.50
CA LEU A 71 6.07 3.96 14.32
C LEU A 71 7.49 3.81 14.87
N LYS A 72 8.52 4.23 14.11
CA LYS A 72 9.92 4.17 14.55
C LYS A 72 10.31 5.27 15.55
N ILE A 73 9.52 6.34 15.60
CA ILE A 73 9.79 7.51 16.44
C ILE A 73 9.00 7.43 17.77
N GLN A 74 8.05 6.49 17.91
CA GLN A 74 7.36 6.28 19.18
C GLN A 74 8.37 5.83 20.26
N PRO A 75 8.60 6.65 21.32
CA PRO A 75 9.31 6.17 22.49
C PRO A 75 8.43 5.14 23.22
N ASP A 76 9.04 4.06 23.71
CA ASP A 76 8.42 3.09 24.63
C ASP A 76 7.74 3.79 25.83
#